data_AF-A0A382J1V8-F1
#
_entry.id   AF-A0A382J1V8-F1
#
_cell.length_a   1.000
_cell.length_b   1.000
_cell.length_c   1.000
_cell.angle_alpha   90.00
_cell.angle_beta   90.00
_cell.angle_gamma   90.00
#
_symmetry.space_group_name_H-M   'P 1'
#
loop_
_entity.id
_entity.type
_entity.pdbx_description
1 polymer ?
#
loop_
_entity_poly.entity_id
_entity_poly.type
_entity_poly.pdbx_seq_one_letter_code
_entity_poly.pdbx_strand_id
1 'polypeptide(L)'
;NNIIGQNEQNLSSIVSLLNAFTKNTHTDTPPTSNWIVKSKLSNKKTNYHLNTAKIDVSNHLQSLIWSKAAGVILTSATLTSLGSFDRMNQQLGLEAKENRYLRLSSPFNHKSVDFIVANIKASPSEVFEHTQELARELKKRINKKAATLVLFASNNQMQMVADLVEKTIECELLVQGEYSKKRILEKHIEKRKNGEGSVIFGLDSFAEGVDLKGDNLNHVMIAKLRFSVPTSPIEKTTQSYLESLNRNPFMEISLPDASLRLIQACGRLIRTETDTGKITIFDNRLRTKFYGKQLLDALPGYNIVVETTNR
;
A
#
# COMPACT_ATOMS: atom_id res chain seq x y z
N ASN A 1 -20.85 40.05 -16.04
CA ASN A 1 -21.34 39.27 -14.88
C ASN A 1 -20.44 38.12 -14.40
N ASN A 2 -19.34 37.76 -15.09
CA ASN A 2 -18.47 36.64 -14.63
C ASN A 2 -17.41 37.05 -13.58
N ILE A 3 -16.93 38.29 -13.63
CA ILE A 3 -15.86 38.78 -12.73
C ILE A 3 -16.33 38.95 -11.29
N ILE A 4 -17.57 39.45 -11.08
CA ILE A 4 -18.14 39.64 -9.75
C ILE A 4 -18.33 38.29 -9.05
N GLY A 5 -18.91 37.31 -9.74
CA GLY A 5 -19.08 35.96 -9.18
C GLY A 5 -17.75 35.27 -8.86
N GLN A 6 -16.73 35.42 -9.71
CA GLN A 6 -15.40 34.90 -9.42
C GLN A 6 -14.77 35.56 -8.19
N ASN A 7 -14.90 36.89 -8.06
CA ASN A 7 -14.36 37.62 -6.91
C ASN A 7 -15.09 37.24 -5.60
N GLU A 8 -16.40 37.06 -5.66
CA GLU A 8 -17.20 36.59 -4.52
C GLU A 8 -16.79 35.18 -4.08
N GLN A 9 -16.61 34.26 -5.03
CA GLN A 9 -16.15 32.90 -4.74
C GLN A 9 -14.74 32.88 -4.14
N ASN A 10 -13.84 33.73 -4.64
CA ASN A 10 -12.49 33.89 -4.10
C ASN A 10 -12.52 34.41 -2.65
N LEU A 11 -13.30 35.48 -2.39
CA LEU A 11 -13.46 36.04 -1.05
C LEU A 11 -14.07 35.03 -0.07
N SER A 12 -15.11 34.32 -0.49
CA SER A 12 -15.74 33.26 0.31
C SER A 12 -14.76 32.14 0.66
N SER A 13 -13.90 31.76 -0.29
CA SER A 13 -12.84 30.76 -0.06
C SER A 13 -11.79 31.25 0.94
N ILE A 14 -11.39 32.53 0.85
CA ILE A 14 -10.45 33.15 1.80
C ILE A 14 -11.04 33.20 3.21
N VAL A 15 -12.29 33.65 3.35
CA VAL A 15 -12.98 33.71 4.65
C VAL A 15 -13.11 32.31 5.26
N SER A 16 -13.49 31.32 4.46
CA SER A 16 -13.60 29.93 4.89
C SER A 16 -12.25 29.38 5.38
N LEU A 17 -11.16 29.68 4.67
CA LEU A 17 -9.80 29.29 5.04
C LEU A 17 -9.38 29.93 6.37
N LEU A 18 -9.55 31.25 6.52
CA LEU A 18 -9.17 31.96 7.74
C LEU A 18 -9.99 31.49 8.95
N ASN A 19 -11.30 31.26 8.77
CA ASN A 19 -12.15 30.70 9.80
C ASN A 19 -11.69 29.29 10.23
N ALA A 20 -11.25 28.45 9.30
CA ALA A 20 -10.71 27.13 9.63
C ALA A 20 -9.43 27.21 10.49
N PHE A 21 -8.60 28.23 10.27
CA PHE A 21 -7.37 28.46 11.05
C PHE A 21 -7.63 29.03 12.45
N THR A 22 -8.72 29.77 12.66
CA THR A 22 -9.04 30.42 13.93
C THR A 22 -10.02 29.65 14.80
N LYS A 23 -10.65 28.59 14.27
CA LYS A 23 -11.63 27.80 15.00
C LYS A 23 -10.95 26.96 16.09
N ASN A 24 -11.40 27.11 17.33
CA ASN A 24 -10.98 26.26 18.43
C ASN A 24 -11.45 24.82 18.18
N THR A 25 -10.52 23.86 18.28
CA THR A 25 -10.82 22.45 18.14
C THR A 25 -11.47 21.93 19.41
N HIS A 26 -12.70 21.45 19.33
CA HIS A 26 -13.33 20.69 20.41
C HIS A 26 -12.82 19.24 20.38
N THR A 27 -12.67 18.62 21.55
CA THR A 27 -12.16 17.24 21.69
C THR A 27 -13.06 16.21 21.02
N ASP A 28 -14.37 16.49 20.94
CA ASP A 28 -15.37 15.50 20.55
C ASP A 28 -15.62 15.44 19.04
N THR A 29 -15.02 16.35 18.27
CA THR A 29 -15.20 16.42 16.81
C THR A 29 -13.87 16.35 16.09
N PRO A 30 -13.79 15.64 14.95
CA PRO A 30 -12.57 15.61 14.13
C PRO A 30 -12.12 17.02 13.74
N PRO A 31 -10.87 17.43 14.08
CA PRO A 31 -10.37 18.74 13.73
C PRO A 31 -10.09 18.89 12.22
N THR A 32 -9.98 20.12 11.75
CA THR A 32 -9.41 20.40 10.43
C THR A 32 -7.88 20.36 10.50
N SER A 33 -7.24 19.74 9.50
CA SER A 33 -5.80 19.81 9.31
C SER A 33 -5.45 21.14 8.66
N ASN A 34 -4.74 22.01 9.39
CA ASN A 34 -4.32 23.32 8.93
C ASN A 34 -2.78 23.38 8.87
N TRP A 35 -2.21 23.82 7.74
CA TRP A 35 -0.76 23.93 7.61
C TRP A 35 -0.32 25.03 6.65
N ILE A 36 0.92 25.50 6.82
CA ILE A 36 1.53 26.54 5.99
C ILE A 36 2.69 25.92 5.22
N VAL A 37 2.67 26.04 3.89
CA VAL A 37 3.76 25.62 3.01
C VAL A 37 4.56 26.82 2.58
N LYS A 38 5.87 26.79 2.82
CA LYS A 38 6.82 27.78 2.30
C LYS A 38 7.33 27.33 0.93
N SER A 39 7.11 28.13 -0.11
CA SER A 39 7.64 27.90 -1.45
C SER A 39 8.64 28.99 -1.82
N LYS A 40 9.74 28.63 -2.50
CA LYS A 40 10.68 29.59 -3.07
C LYS A 40 10.44 29.68 -4.57
N LEU A 41 10.13 30.87 -5.04
CA LEU A 41 9.99 31.16 -6.47
C LEU A 41 11.37 31.21 -7.14
N SER A 42 11.40 31.05 -8.47
CA SER A 42 12.62 31.16 -9.29
C SER A 42 13.35 32.50 -9.09
N ASN A 43 12.60 33.58 -8.81
CA ASN A 43 13.15 34.90 -8.49
C ASN A 43 13.65 35.05 -7.04
N LYS A 44 13.87 33.94 -6.32
CA LYS A 44 14.28 33.87 -4.89
C LYS A 44 13.30 34.51 -3.89
N LYS A 45 12.11 34.97 -4.33
CA LYS A 45 11.08 35.43 -3.39
C LYS A 45 10.46 34.24 -2.66
N THR A 46 10.14 34.45 -1.39
CA THR A 46 9.46 33.47 -0.55
C THR A 46 7.96 33.70 -0.61
N ASN A 47 7.21 32.66 -0.93
CA ASN A 47 5.76 32.62 -0.82
C ASN A 47 5.33 31.69 0.31
N TYR A 48 4.20 32.01 0.92
CA TYR A 48 3.53 31.16 1.90
C TYR A 48 2.14 30.79 1.39
N HIS A 49 1.83 29.50 1.44
CA HIS A 49 0.51 28.98 1.11
C HIS A 49 -0.14 28.47 2.40
N LEU A 50 -1.29 29.02 2.75
CA LEU A 50 -2.13 28.51 3.81
C LEU A 50 -3.03 27.43 3.23
N ASN A 51 -3.09 26.27 3.88
CA ASN A 51 -3.87 25.14 3.43
C ASN A 51 -4.72 24.62 4.58
N THR A 52 -5.96 24.23 4.27
CA THR A 52 -6.86 23.57 5.20
C THR A 52 -7.48 22.36 4.51
N ALA A 53 -7.63 21.26 5.25
CA ALA A 53 -8.33 20.08 4.78
C ALA A 53 -9.07 19.41 5.95
N LYS A 54 -10.24 18.85 5.68
CA LYS A 54 -10.98 18.05 6.66
C LYS A 54 -10.34 16.66 6.72
N ILE A 55 -10.05 16.18 7.92
CA ILE A 55 -9.56 14.81 8.13
C ILE A 55 -10.69 13.78 8.05
N ASP A 56 -11.93 14.23 8.25
CA ASP A 56 -13.15 13.43 8.16
C ASP A 56 -14.11 14.05 7.14
N VAL A 57 -14.53 13.24 6.18
CA VAL A 57 -15.44 13.60 5.08
C VAL A 57 -16.81 12.94 5.20
N SER A 58 -17.07 12.17 6.27
CA SER A 58 -18.30 11.40 6.49
C SER A 58 -19.56 12.23 6.27
N ASN A 59 -19.66 13.40 6.90
CA ASN A 59 -20.81 14.30 6.77
C ASN A 59 -20.99 14.86 5.34
N HIS A 60 -19.91 15.02 4.59
CA HIS A 60 -19.99 15.48 3.19
C HIS A 60 -20.50 14.35 2.31
N LEU A 61 -19.99 13.13 2.50
CA LEU A 61 -20.49 11.96 1.77
C LEU A 61 -21.96 11.69 2.08
N GLN A 62 -22.36 11.87 3.35
CA GLN A 62 -23.75 11.76 3.76
C GLN A 62 -24.65 12.76 3.01
N SER A 63 -24.29 14.05 3.01
CA SER A 63 -25.10 15.10 2.37
C SER A 63 -25.07 15.06 0.83
N LEU A 64 -23.98 14.58 0.23
CA LEU A 64 -23.81 14.60 -1.22
C LEU A 64 -24.24 13.30 -1.90
N ILE A 65 -24.08 12.16 -1.23
CA ILE A 65 -24.26 10.84 -1.83
C ILE A 65 -25.31 10.03 -1.07
N TRP A 66 -25.05 9.71 0.20
CA TRP A 66 -25.83 8.69 0.93
C TRP A 66 -27.29 9.11 1.15
N SER A 67 -27.54 10.38 1.50
CA SER A 67 -28.90 10.91 1.70
C SER A 67 -29.70 11.12 0.41
N LYS A 68 -29.04 11.13 -0.75
CA LYS A 68 -29.67 11.41 -2.05
C LYS A 68 -29.92 10.15 -2.87
N ALA A 69 -29.23 9.06 -2.57
CA ALA A 69 -29.38 7.79 -3.27
C ALA A 69 -30.44 6.92 -2.58
N ALA A 70 -31.36 6.34 -3.36
CA ALA A 70 -32.31 5.35 -2.84
C ALA A 70 -31.62 4.03 -2.40
N GLY A 71 -30.43 3.75 -2.96
CA GLY A 71 -29.58 2.62 -2.60
C GLY A 71 -28.26 2.68 -3.35
N VAL A 72 -27.18 2.20 -2.73
CA VAL A 72 -25.83 2.18 -3.32
C VAL A 72 -25.22 0.80 -3.14
N ILE A 73 -24.60 0.28 -4.20
CA ILE A 73 -23.79 -0.94 -4.16
C ILE A 73 -22.33 -0.56 -4.29
N LEU A 74 -21.54 -0.84 -3.24
CA LEU A 74 -20.09 -0.74 -3.27
C LEU A 74 -19.50 -2.12 -3.52
N THR A 75 -18.68 -2.24 -4.57
CA THR A 75 -18.01 -3.50 -4.91
C THR A 75 -16.54 -3.26 -5.24
N SER A 76 -15.67 -4.09 -4.68
CA SER A 76 -14.25 -4.15 -4.99
C SER A 76 -13.69 -5.47 -4.51
N ALA A 77 -12.58 -5.91 -5.12
CA ALA A 77 -11.87 -7.12 -4.70
C ALA A 77 -11.32 -7.02 -3.27
N THR A 78 -11.13 -5.80 -2.75
CA THR A 78 -10.45 -5.56 -1.47
C THR A 78 -11.11 -4.45 -0.64
N LEU A 79 -12.41 -4.59 -0.34
CA LEU A 79 -13.11 -3.65 0.57
C LEU A 79 -12.81 -3.90 2.04
N THR A 80 -12.45 -5.13 2.41
CA THR A 80 -12.15 -5.49 3.79
C THR A 80 -10.67 -5.33 4.11
N SER A 81 -10.37 -4.82 5.30
CA SER A 81 -9.02 -4.81 5.88
C SER A 81 -9.03 -5.65 7.15
N LEU A 82 -8.04 -6.53 7.34
CA LEU A 82 -8.02 -7.50 8.45
C LEU A 82 -9.32 -8.31 8.59
N GLY A 83 -9.99 -8.58 7.46
CA GLY A 83 -11.24 -9.33 7.43
C GLY A 83 -12.49 -8.56 7.84
N SER A 84 -12.40 -7.27 8.17
CA SER A 84 -13.53 -6.41 8.55
C SER A 84 -13.76 -5.26 7.56
N PHE A 85 -15.00 -4.75 7.52
CA PHE A 85 -15.37 -3.54 6.78
C PHE A 85 -15.21 -2.25 7.61
N ASP A 86 -14.76 -2.33 8.86
CA ASP A 86 -14.68 -1.17 9.78
C ASP A 86 -13.84 -0.02 9.23
N ARG A 87 -12.71 -0.33 8.58
CA ARG A 87 -11.84 0.68 7.97
C ARG A 87 -12.57 1.45 6.86
N MET A 88 -13.31 0.74 6.00
CA MET A 88 -14.11 1.33 4.93
C MET A 88 -15.25 2.16 5.52
N ASN A 89 -15.95 1.63 6.52
CA ASN A 89 -17.03 2.33 7.21
C ASN A 89 -16.56 3.65 7.82
N GLN A 90 -15.41 3.63 8.51
CA GLN A 90 -14.80 4.84 9.08
C GLN A 90 -14.41 5.86 8.00
N GLN A 91 -13.88 5.43 6.85
CA GLN A 91 -13.49 6.35 5.77
C GLN A 91 -14.70 6.97 5.05
N LEU A 92 -15.78 6.21 4.92
CA LEU A 92 -16.96 6.61 4.14
C LEU A 92 -18.09 7.18 5.00
N GLY A 93 -17.96 7.12 6.33
CA GLY A 93 -19.00 7.54 7.26
C GLY A 93 -20.21 6.62 7.29
N LEU A 94 -20.01 5.31 7.09
CA LEU A 94 -21.09 4.32 7.05
C LEU A 94 -21.29 3.67 8.43
N GLU A 95 -22.54 3.55 8.87
CA GLU A 95 -22.86 2.85 10.11
C GLU A 95 -23.15 1.37 9.84
N ALA A 96 -22.43 0.47 10.52
CA ALA A 96 -22.53 -0.97 10.26
C ALA A 96 -23.95 -1.54 10.43
N LYS A 97 -24.72 -1.01 11.39
CA LYS A 97 -26.11 -1.45 11.66
C LYS A 97 -27.11 -1.05 10.56
N GLU A 98 -26.77 -0.06 9.74
CA GLU A 98 -27.66 0.49 8.70
C GLU A 98 -27.37 -0.10 7.31
N ASN A 99 -26.32 -0.91 7.20
CA ASN A 99 -25.78 -1.38 5.93
C ASN A 99 -25.67 -2.91 5.88
N ARG A 100 -25.64 -3.46 4.67
CA ARG A 100 -25.43 -4.89 4.44
C ARG A 100 -24.03 -5.14 3.90
N TYR A 101 -23.38 -6.18 4.42
CA TYR A 101 -22.01 -6.53 4.07
C TYR A 101 -21.96 -7.97 3.59
N LEU A 102 -21.29 -8.19 2.47
CA LEU A 102 -21.06 -9.50 1.90
C LEU A 102 -19.60 -9.61 1.49
N ARG A 103 -18.89 -10.55 2.11
CA ARG A 103 -17.54 -10.94 1.70
C ARG A 103 -17.64 -12.28 0.99
N LEU A 104 -17.49 -12.27 -0.32
CA LEU A 104 -17.43 -13.49 -1.11
C LEU A 104 -16.03 -14.09 -1.02
N SER A 105 -15.96 -15.41 -0.86
CA SER A 105 -14.69 -16.12 -1.01
C SER A 105 -14.19 -16.00 -2.44
N SER A 106 -12.87 -15.93 -2.60
CA SER A 106 -12.26 -15.95 -3.93
C SER A 106 -12.58 -17.28 -4.63
N PRO A 107 -12.90 -17.27 -5.94
CA PRO A 107 -13.14 -18.50 -6.69
C PRO A 107 -11.85 -19.30 -6.94
N PHE A 108 -10.69 -18.71 -6.72
CA PHE A 108 -9.39 -19.34 -7.02
C PHE A 108 -8.95 -20.28 -5.89
N ASN A 109 -8.23 -21.35 -6.26
CA ASN A 109 -7.66 -22.29 -5.31
C ASN A 109 -6.34 -21.75 -4.72
N HIS A 110 -6.43 -20.98 -3.63
CA HIS A 110 -5.25 -20.40 -2.96
C HIS A 110 -4.38 -21.44 -2.24
N LYS A 111 -4.91 -22.63 -1.91
CA LYS A 111 -4.19 -23.64 -1.12
C LYS A 111 -2.99 -24.24 -1.85
N SER A 112 -2.94 -24.14 -3.18
CA SER A 112 -1.79 -24.56 -4.00
C SER A 112 -0.65 -23.55 -4.00
N VAL A 113 -0.83 -22.39 -3.38
CA VAL A 113 0.19 -21.34 -3.29
C VAL A 113 0.74 -21.27 -1.89
N ASP A 114 2.07 -21.42 -1.81
CA ASP A 114 2.81 -21.22 -0.57
C ASP A 114 3.00 -19.73 -0.33
N PHE A 115 2.57 -19.26 0.84
CA PHE A 115 2.96 -17.97 1.38
C PHE A 115 4.07 -18.18 2.40
N ILE A 116 5.30 -17.86 2.00
CA ILE A 116 6.52 -18.14 2.75
C ILE A 116 6.93 -16.90 3.53
N VAL A 117 6.96 -17.00 4.86
CA VAL A 117 7.62 -16.01 5.72
C VAL A 117 9.09 -16.41 5.83
N ALA A 118 9.96 -15.70 5.11
CA ALA A 118 11.38 -16.02 5.03
C ALA A 118 12.05 -15.85 6.39
N ASN A 119 13.02 -16.70 6.69
CA ASN A 119 13.78 -16.62 7.93
C ASN A 119 14.88 -15.55 7.88
N ILE A 120 14.48 -14.28 7.81
CA ILE A 120 15.36 -13.12 7.93
C ILE A 120 15.59 -12.81 9.42
N LYS A 121 16.84 -12.55 9.81
CA LYS A 121 17.20 -12.13 11.17
C LYS A 121 17.01 -10.62 11.35
N ALA A 122 17.55 -9.82 10.44
CA ALA A 122 17.53 -8.37 10.53
C ALA A 122 16.09 -7.81 10.41
N SER A 123 15.70 -6.93 11.31
CA SER A 123 14.41 -6.26 11.21
C SER A 123 14.42 -5.23 10.07
N PRO A 124 13.29 -4.94 9.41
CA PRO A 124 13.23 -3.86 8.42
C PRO A 124 13.60 -2.46 8.95
N SER A 125 13.66 -2.28 10.28
CA SER A 125 14.20 -1.08 10.93
C SER A 125 15.73 -1.00 10.87
N GLU A 126 16.43 -2.13 10.78
CA GLU A 126 17.89 -2.26 10.61
C GLU A 126 18.19 -2.23 9.10
N VAL A 127 18.07 -1.04 8.51
CA VAL A 127 17.98 -0.86 7.04
C VAL A 127 19.16 -1.50 6.30
N PHE A 128 20.39 -1.35 6.81
CA PHE A 128 21.58 -1.84 6.13
C PHE A 128 21.68 -3.37 6.19
N GLU A 129 21.56 -3.94 7.39
CA GLU A 129 21.63 -5.37 7.67
C GLU A 129 20.53 -6.11 6.92
N HIS A 130 19.30 -5.59 6.98
CA HIS A 130 18.17 -6.13 6.25
C HIS A 130 18.40 -6.10 4.74
N THR A 131 18.98 -5.03 4.20
CA THR A 131 19.25 -4.90 2.76
C THR A 131 20.29 -5.93 2.30
N GLN A 132 21.35 -6.13 3.09
CA GLN A 132 22.34 -7.17 2.79
C GLN A 132 21.76 -8.58 2.88
N GLU A 133 20.98 -8.86 3.93
CA GLU A 133 20.38 -10.18 4.14
C GLU A 133 19.35 -10.49 3.05
N LEU A 134 18.52 -9.51 2.69
CA LEU A 134 17.59 -9.59 1.56
C LEU A 134 18.33 -9.92 0.26
N ALA A 135 19.40 -9.20 -0.07
CA ALA A 135 20.16 -9.48 -1.29
C ALA A 135 20.73 -10.91 -1.30
N ARG A 136 21.24 -11.41 -0.16
CA ARG A 136 21.72 -12.80 -0.03
C ARG A 136 20.59 -13.81 -0.24
N GLU A 137 19.41 -13.57 0.33
CA GLU A 137 18.25 -14.46 0.17
C GLU A 137 17.68 -14.43 -1.24
N LEU A 138 17.63 -13.27 -1.89
CA LEU A 138 17.20 -13.16 -3.29
C LEU A 138 18.11 -13.95 -4.22
N LYS A 139 19.44 -13.88 -4.05
CA LYS A 139 20.41 -14.68 -4.84
C LYS A 139 20.15 -16.19 -4.77
N LYS A 140 19.71 -16.68 -3.61
CA LYS A 140 19.41 -18.11 -3.41
C LYS A 140 18.06 -18.53 -4.01
N ARG A 141 17.10 -17.61 -4.08
CA ARG A 141 15.70 -17.90 -4.39
C ARG A 141 15.28 -17.55 -5.81
N ILE A 142 15.95 -16.57 -6.42
CA ILE A 142 15.71 -16.19 -7.81
C ILE A 142 16.10 -17.37 -8.70
N ASN A 143 15.12 -17.91 -9.43
CA ASN A 143 15.32 -19.00 -10.36
C ASN A 143 15.47 -18.43 -11.78
N LYS A 144 16.57 -18.76 -12.45
CA LYS A 144 16.89 -18.33 -13.83
C LYS A 144 15.92 -18.79 -14.90
N LYS A 145 14.96 -19.66 -14.57
CA LYS A 145 13.89 -20.13 -15.47
C LYS A 145 12.50 -19.66 -15.05
N ALA A 146 12.35 -18.87 -13.99
CA ALA A 146 11.06 -18.40 -13.50
C ALA A 146 10.81 -16.91 -13.81
N ALA A 147 9.54 -16.53 -13.86
CA ALA A 147 9.12 -15.14 -13.79
C ALA A 147 9.01 -14.69 -12.33
N THR A 148 9.83 -13.73 -11.91
CA THR A 148 9.83 -13.21 -10.54
C THR A 148 9.51 -11.72 -10.50
N LEU A 149 8.62 -11.32 -9.59
CA LEU A 149 8.38 -9.93 -9.26
C LEU A 149 8.84 -9.66 -7.82
N VAL A 150 9.83 -8.79 -7.64
CA VAL A 150 10.30 -8.35 -6.33
C VAL A 150 9.78 -6.94 -6.05
N LEU A 151 9.01 -6.82 -4.97
CA LEU A 151 8.32 -5.61 -4.55
C LEU A 151 9.03 -4.94 -3.38
N PHE A 152 9.48 -3.70 -3.60
CA PHE A 152 10.20 -2.89 -2.62
C PHE A 152 9.35 -1.72 -2.12
N ALA A 153 9.48 -1.40 -0.83
CA ALA A 153 8.85 -0.24 -0.20
C ALA A 153 9.64 1.07 -0.39
N SER A 154 10.90 1.00 -0.82
CA SER A 154 11.80 2.15 -0.96
C SER A 154 12.65 2.00 -2.21
N ASN A 155 12.72 3.09 -3.00
CA ASN A 155 13.58 3.14 -4.18
C ASN A 155 15.05 2.93 -3.82
N ASN A 156 15.52 3.54 -2.73
CA ASN A 156 16.91 3.42 -2.30
C ASN A 156 17.29 1.96 -1.99
N GLN A 157 16.42 1.24 -1.28
CA GLN A 157 16.65 -0.19 -0.98
C GLN A 157 16.62 -1.03 -2.26
N MET A 158 15.69 -0.74 -3.19
CA MET A 158 15.60 -1.44 -4.48
C MET A 158 16.90 -1.31 -5.29
N GLN A 159 17.42 -0.09 -5.43
CA GLN A 159 18.66 0.18 -6.16
C GLN A 159 19.86 -0.50 -5.51
N MET A 160 20.02 -0.37 -4.18
CA MET A 160 21.09 -1.04 -3.44
C MET A 160 21.06 -2.57 -3.61
N VAL A 161 19.87 -3.18 -3.58
CA VAL A 161 19.75 -4.62 -3.79
C VAL A 161 20.02 -4.99 -5.24
N ALA A 162 19.58 -4.19 -6.22
CA ALA A 162 19.87 -4.40 -7.63
C ALA A 162 21.38 -4.49 -7.87
N ASP A 163 22.14 -3.49 -7.39
CA ASP A 163 23.61 -3.45 -7.50
C ASP A 163 24.28 -4.69 -6.88
N LEU A 164 23.74 -5.17 -5.76
CA LEU A 164 24.28 -6.34 -5.06
C LEU A 164 23.98 -7.66 -5.78
N VAL A 165 22.88 -7.76 -6.53
CA VAL A 165 22.45 -9.03 -7.15
C VAL A 165 22.73 -9.13 -8.63
N GLU A 166 22.81 -8.01 -9.36
CA GLU A 166 22.90 -7.97 -10.83
C GLU A 166 23.98 -8.90 -11.39
N LYS A 167 25.19 -8.89 -10.81
CA LYS A 167 26.32 -9.72 -11.26
C LYS A 167 26.20 -11.21 -10.92
N THR A 168 25.23 -11.59 -10.08
CA THR A 168 25.08 -12.97 -9.57
C THR A 168 23.90 -13.70 -10.20
N ILE A 169 22.88 -12.99 -10.66
CA ILE A 169 21.68 -13.60 -11.23
C ILE A 169 21.89 -13.94 -12.71
N GLU A 170 21.53 -15.16 -13.10
CA GLU A 170 21.72 -15.69 -14.46
C GLU A 170 20.50 -15.44 -15.37
N CYS A 171 19.75 -14.36 -15.13
CA CYS A 171 18.55 -14.01 -15.90
C CYS A 171 18.37 -12.50 -15.97
N GLU A 172 17.51 -12.04 -16.88
CA GLU A 172 17.26 -10.60 -17.09
C GLU A 172 16.75 -9.93 -15.81
N LEU A 173 17.44 -8.88 -15.36
CA LEU A 173 16.98 -7.99 -14.31
C LEU A 173 16.40 -6.72 -14.91
N LEU A 174 15.14 -6.41 -14.57
CA LEU A 174 14.45 -5.21 -15.03
C LEU A 174 14.12 -4.34 -13.82
N VAL A 175 14.82 -3.22 -13.67
CA VAL A 175 14.66 -2.34 -12.51
C VAL A 175 13.78 -1.15 -12.85
N GLN A 176 12.77 -0.88 -12.01
CA GLN A 176 11.94 0.32 -12.16
C GLN A 176 12.80 1.59 -12.01
N GLY A 177 12.66 2.50 -12.98
CA GLY A 177 13.44 3.73 -13.08
C GLY A 177 14.37 3.76 -14.29
N GLU A 178 14.82 2.59 -14.76
CA GLU A 178 15.66 2.47 -15.97
C GLU A 178 14.82 2.53 -17.25
N TYR A 179 13.61 1.96 -17.19
CA TYR A 179 12.66 1.96 -18.29
C TYR A 179 11.26 2.37 -17.79
N SER A 180 10.39 2.76 -18.73
CA SER A 180 8.97 2.95 -18.42
C SER A 180 8.33 1.63 -17.98
N LYS A 181 7.33 1.71 -17.10
CA LYS A 181 6.60 0.52 -16.60
C LYS A 181 6.11 -0.38 -17.74
N LYS A 182 5.56 0.21 -18.81
CA LYS A 182 5.11 -0.51 -20.00
C LYS A 182 6.25 -1.30 -20.66
N ARG A 183 7.39 -0.66 -20.87
CA ARG A 183 8.56 -1.29 -21.50
C ARG A 183 9.19 -2.40 -20.65
N ILE A 184 9.17 -2.25 -19.32
CA ILE A 184 9.59 -3.33 -18.39
C ILE A 184 8.70 -4.56 -18.59
N LEU A 185 7.39 -4.38 -18.61
CA LEU A 185 6.44 -5.49 -18.78
C LEU A 185 6.58 -6.17 -20.15
N GLU A 186 6.74 -5.38 -21.23
CA GLU A 186 6.95 -5.89 -22.58
C GLU A 186 8.21 -6.77 -22.66
N LYS A 187 9.36 -6.27 -22.16
CA LYS A 187 10.61 -7.02 -22.11
C LYS A 187 10.48 -8.31 -21.28
N HIS A 188 9.82 -8.22 -20.12
CA HIS A 188 9.61 -9.36 -19.25
C HIS A 188 8.82 -10.47 -19.97
N ILE A 189 7.70 -10.11 -20.60
CA ILE A 189 6.85 -11.05 -21.34
C ILE A 189 7.61 -11.64 -22.54
N GLU A 190 8.39 -10.84 -23.25
CA GLU A 190 9.22 -11.31 -24.36
C GLU A 190 10.23 -12.38 -23.91
N LYS A 191 10.95 -12.12 -22.81
CA LYS A 191 11.87 -13.10 -22.21
C LYS A 191 11.17 -14.39 -21.81
N ARG A 192 10.00 -14.29 -21.16
CA ARG A 192 9.21 -15.47 -20.78
C ARG A 192 8.72 -16.27 -21.98
N LYS A 193 8.31 -15.61 -23.07
CA LYS A 193 7.94 -16.29 -24.33
C LYS A 193 9.10 -17.07 -24.94
N ASN A 194 10.33 -16.62 -24.76
CA ASN A 194 11.54 -17.31 -25.21
C ASN A 194 11.99 -18.44 -24.26
N GLY A 195 11.25 -18.70 -23.17
CA GLY A 195 11.62 -19.70 -22.16
C GLY A 195 12.74 -19.25 -21.22
N GLU A 196 13.10 -17.96 -21.23
CA GLU A 196 14.13 -17.38 -20.37
C GLU A 196 13.53 -16.89 -19.05
N GLY A 197 14.28 -16.96 -17.95
CA GLY A 197 13.90 -16.30 -16.70
C GLY A 197 13.93 -14.78 -16.82
N SER A 198 13.09 -14.12 -16.02
CA SER A 198 13.13 -12.66 -15.91
C SER A 198 12.67 -12.22 -14.53
N VAL A 199 13.33 -11.20 -14.00
CA VAL A 199 13.09 -10.65 -12.67
C VAL A 199 12.77 -9.17 -12.81
N ILE A 200 11.63 -8.75 -12.28
CA ILE A 200 11.25 -7.34 -12.18
C ILE A 200 11.50 -6.87 -10.75
N PHE A 201 12.25 -5.78 -10.59
CA PHE A 201 12.34 -5.04 -9.34
C PHE A 201 11.45 -3.80 -9.45
N GLY A 202 10.42 -3.72 -8.60
CA GLY A 202 9.40 -2.66 -8.66
C GLY A 202 8.95 -2.14 -7.31
N LEU A 203 8.39 -0.93 -7.32
CA LEU A 203 7.75 -0.27 -6.18
C LEU A 203 6.23 -0.56 -6.16
N ASP A 204 5.46 0.20 -5.36
CA ASP A 204 3.99 0.02 -5.22
C ASP A 204 3.27 0.03 -6.56
N SER A 205 3.74 0.85 -7.50
CA SER A 205 3.17 0.90 -8.84
C SER A 205 3.23 -0.42 -9.61
N PHE A 206 4.04 -1.40 -9.20
CA PHE A 206 4.03 -2.75 -9.75
C PHE A 206 3.15 -3.72 -8.96
N ALA A 207 2.80 -3.39 -7.71
CA ALA A 207 1.79 -4.12 -6.95
C ALA A 207 0.36 -3.81 -7.46
N GLU A 208 0.18 -2.68 -8.16
CA GLU A 208 -1.11 -2.26 -8.73
C GLU A 208 -1.07 -2.17 -10.27
N GLY A 209 -2.15 -2.59 -10.94
CA GLY A 209 -2.33 -2.36 -12.38
C GLY A 209 -1.27 -3.01 -13.30
N VAL A 210 -0.64 -4.11 -12.86
CA VAL A 210 0.20 -4.97 -13.72
C VAL A 210 -0.61 -6.21 -14.06
N ASP A 211 -0.73 -6.55 -15.35
CA ASP A 211 -1.41 -7.78 -15.80
C ASP A 211 -0.45 -8.86 -16.33
N LEU A 212 0.23 -9.57 -15.42
CA LEU A 212 1.01 -10.79 -15.71
C LEU A 212 0.19 -12.03 -15.33
N LYS A 213 -0.01 -12.96 -16.26
CA LYS A 213 -0.82 -14.19 -16.10
C LYS A 213 -0.01 -15.44 -16.42
N GLY A 214 -0.35 -16.57 -15.79
CA GLY A 214 0.30 -17.85 -16.03
C GLY A 214 1.80 -17.78 -15.79
N ASP A 215 2.57 -18.33 -16.74
CA ASP A 215 4.04 -18.43 -16.62
C ASP A 215 4.79 -17.09 -16.74
N ASN A 216 4.06 -15.98 -16.87
CA ASN A 216 4.61 -14.62 -16.77
C ASN A 216 4.74 -14.13 -15.33
N LEU A 217 4.29 -14.88 -14.32
CA LEU A 217 4.57 -14.59 -12.92
C LEU A 217 4.42 -15.84 -12.05
N ASN A 218 5.54 -16.42 -11.61
CA ASN A 218 5.54 -17.63 -10.78
C ASN A 218 5.93 -17.34 -9.32
N HIS A 219 6.66 -16.25 -9.07
CA HIS A 219 7.15 -15.91 -7.74
C HIS A 219 6.98 -14.42 -7.46
N VAL A 220 6.18 -14.09 -6.44
CA VAL A 220 6.13 -12.74 -5.89
C VAL A 220 6.97 -12.69 -4.62
N MET A 221 7.96 -11.81 -4.59
CA MET A 221 8.84 -11.58 -3.46
C MET A 221 8.58 -10.19 -2.89
N ILE A 222 8.30 -10.09 -1.59
CA ILE A 222 7.98 -8.83 -0.91
C ILE A 222 9.12 -8.52 0.05
N ALA A 223 9.84 -7.43 -0.22
CA ALA A 223 11.02 -7.07 0.56
C ALA A 223 10.69 -6.80 2.04
N LYS A 224 9.55 -6.14 2.32
CA LYS A 224 9.06 -5.87 3.68
C LYS A 224 7.59 -5.44 3.69
N LEU A 225 6.93 -5.53 4.85
CA LEU A 225 5.61 -4.93 5.07
C LEU A 225 5.67 -3.41 4.90
N ARG A 226 4.67 -2.89 4.18
CA ARG A 226 4.51 -1.46 3.89
C ARG A 226 3.57 -0.82 4.90
N PHE A 227 4.16 -0.25 5.94
CA PHE A 227 3.44 0.66 6.83
C PHE A 227 3.53 2.08 6.26
N SER A 228 2.40 2.76 6.15
CA SER A 228 2.38 4.19 5.84
C SER A 228 3.08 4.94 6.96
N VAL A 229 4.08 5.76 6.61
CA VAL A 229 4.58 6.79 7.51
C VAL A 229 3.70 8.02 7.27
N PRO A 230 2.99 8.53 8.29
CA PRO A 230 2.16 9.71 8.15
C PRO A 230 3.05 10.92 7.90
N THR A 231 3.18 11.29 6.63
CA THR A 231 4.06 12.38 6.18
C THR A 231 3.26 13.60 5.82
N SER A 232 2.02 13.41 5.36
CA SER A 232 1.12 14.51 5.06
C SER A 232 0.59 15.16 6.35
N PRO A 233 0.31 16.48 6.32
CA PRO A 233 -0.31 17.18 7.45
C PRO A 233 -1.65 16.57 7.87
N ILE A 234 -2.42 16.05 6.91
CA ILE A 234 -3.73 15.42 7.14
C ILE A 234 -3.57 14.14 7.94
N GLU A 235 -2.67 13.25 7.53
CA GLU A 235 -2.40 12.00 8.25
C GLU A 235 -1.87 12.26 9.66
N LYS A 236 -0.97 13.23 9.83
CA LYS A 236 -0.45 13.62 11.15
C LYS A 236 -1.56 14.15 12.05
N THR A 237 -2.42 15.02 11.54
CA THR A 237 -3.57 15.54 12.30
C THR A 237 -4.52 14.42 12.69
N THR A 238 -4.78 13.48 11.78
CA THR A 238 -5.61 12.30 12.03
C THR A 238 -5.02 11.43 13.14
N GLN A 239 -3.71 11.21 13.09
CA GLN A 239 -2.99 10.45 14.11
C GLN A 239 -3.11 11.11 15.49
N SER A 240 -2.78 12.41 15.59
CA SER A 240 -2.87 13.15 16.85
C SER A 240 -4.30 13.18 17.40
N TYR A 241 -5.31 13.27 16.52
CA TYR A 241 -6.71 13.24 16.93
C TYR A 241 -7.09 11.88 17.54
N LEU A 242 -6.73 10.76 16.89
CA LEU A 242 -6.96 9.43 17.46
C LEU A 242 -6.22 9.23 18.79
N GLU A 243 -4.97 9.66 18.88
CA GLU A 243 -4.20 9.62 20.13
C GLU A 243 -4.88 10.44 21.24
N SER A 244 -5.45 11.61 20.93
CA SER A 244 -6.18 12.43 21.89
C SER A 244 -7.45 11.75 22.44
N LEU A 245 -7.99 10.78 21.70
CA LEU A 245 -9.11 9.93 22.11
C LEU A 245 -8.66 8.64 22.83
N ASN A 246 -7.37 8.51 23.21
CA ASN A 246 -6.75 7.29 23.73
C ASN A 246 -6.87 6.07 22.80
N ARG A 247 -6.98 6.33 21.49
CA ARG A 247 -7.03 5.28 20.46
C ARG A 247 -5.63 5.03 19.90
N ASN A 248 -5.45 3.90 19.22
CA ASN A 248 -4.16 3.51 18.66
C ASN A 248 -4.17 3.66 17.12
N PRO A 249 -3.59 4.74 16.56
CA PRO A 249 -3.59 4.98 15.13
C PRO A 249 -2.88 3.88 14.33
N PHE A 250 -1.87 3.24 14.92
CA PHE A 250 -1.20 2.12 14.28
C PHE A 250 -2.15 0.95 14.05
N MET A 251 -2.97 0.61 15.05
CA MET A 251 -3.93 -0.50 14.97
C MET A 251 -5.13 -0.18 14.07
N GLU A 252 -5.55 1.08 14.03
CA GLU A 252 -6.77 1.47 13.31
C GLU A 252 -6.54 1.94 11.87
N ILE A 253 -5.34 2.44 11.56
CA ILE A 253 -5.00 2.98 10.25
C ILE A 253 -3.85 2.18 9.64
N SER A 254 -2.67 2.23 10.27
CA SER A 254 -1.44 1.74 9.63
C SER A 254 -1.47 0.24 9.38
N LEU A 255 -1.99 -0.56 10.32
CA LEU A 255 -2.07 -2.02 10.22
C LEU A 255 -3.14 -2.47 9.20
N PRO A 256 -4.40 -1.98 9.23
CA PRO A 256 -5.38 -2.25 8.18
C PRO A 256 -4.90 -1.87 6.78
N ASP A 257 -4.29 -0.71 6.62
CA ASP A 257 -3.78 -0.25 5.32
C ASP A 257 -2.60 -1.12 4.84
N ALA A 258 -1.74 -1.57 5.76
CA ALA A 258 -0.66 -2.53 5.44
C ALA A 258 -1.21 -3.91 5.06
N SER A 259 -2.25 -4.39 5.74
CA SER A 259 -2.96 -5.64 5.41
C SER A 259 -3.51 -5.59 3.98
N LEU A 260 -4.18 -4.50 3.63
CA LEU A 260 -4.74 -4.28 2.30
C LEU A 260 -3.66 -4.33 1.21
N ARG A 261 -2.56 -3.59 1.41
CA ARG A 261 -1.43 -3.59 0.46
C ARG A 261 -0.78 -4.96 0.32
N LEU A 262 -0.66 -5.70 1.42
CA LEU A 262 -0.12 -7.06 1.39
C LEU A 262 -1.02 -7.98 0.55
N ILE A 263 -2.34 -7.93 0.76
CA ILE A 263 -3.31 -8.71 -0.02
C ILE A 263 -3.23 -8.35 -1.51
N GLN A 264 -3.13 -7.06 -1.84
CA GLN A 264 -3.03 -6.59 -3.23
C GLN A 264 -1.73 -7.05 -3.92
N ALA A 265 -0.62 -7.03 -3.19
CA ALA A 265 0.67 -7.55 -3.65
C ALA A 265 0.59 -9.07 -3.90
N CYS A 266 -0.07 -9.82 -3.00
CA CYS A 266 -0.27 -11.26 -3.16
C CYS A 266 -1.17 -11.59 -4.36
N GLY A 267 -2.25 -10.83 -4.55
CA GLY A 267 -3.19 -10.96 -5.67
C GLY A 267 -2.58 -10.64 -7.05
N ARG A 268 -1.27 -10.34 -7.13
CA ARG A 268 -0.55 -10.32 -8.40
C ARG A 268 -0.31 -11.72 -8.95
N LEU A 269 -0.06 -12.69 -8.06
CA LEU A 269 0.33 -14.04 -8.45
C LEU A 269 -0.85 -14.87 -8.99
N ILE A 270 -2.01 -14.80 -8.34
CA ILE A 270 -3.18 -15.60 -8.71
C ILE A 270 -4.21 -14.72 -9.41
N ARG A 271 -4.38 -14.93 -10.72
CA ARG A 271 -5.39 -14.28 -11.56
C ARG A 271 -6.32 -15.25 -12.26
N THR A 272 -5.89 -16.48 -12.43
CA THR A 272 -6.63 -17.57 -13.07
C THR A 272 -6.65 -18.79 -12.17
N GLU A 273 -7.61 -19.69 -12.38
CA GLU A 273 -7.74 -20.94 -11.60
C GLU A 273 -6.55 -21.90 -11.78
N THR A 274 -5.78 -21.71 -12.86
CA THR A 274 -4.61 -22.53 -13.20
C THR A 274 -3.29 -21.92 -12.74
N ASP A 275 -3.29 -20.69 -12.21
CA ASP A 275 -2.06 -20.05 -11.78
C ASP A 275 -1.48 -20.78 -10.55
N THR A 276 -0.21 -21.15 -10.64
CA THR A 276 0.56 -21.76 -9.55
C THR A 276 1.78 -20.90 -9.26
N GLY A 277 2.21 -20.88 -8.00
CA GLY A 277 3.43 -20.20 -7.65
C GLY A 277 3.64 -20.10 -6.15
N LYS A 278 4.55 -19.22 -5.77
CA LYS A 278 4.85 -18.95 -4.36
C LYS A 278 4.99 -17.46 -4.11
N ILE A 279 4.65 -17.07 -2.90
CA ILE A 279 4.84 -15.72 -2.39
C ILE A 279 5.88 -15.83 -1.28
N THR A 280 6.88 -14.94 -1.26
CA THR A 280 7.86 -14.91 -0.17
C THR A 280 7.98 -13.50 0.37
N ILE A 281 7.83 -13.33 1.68
CA ILE A 281 8.02 -12.05 2.34
C ILE A 281 9.23 -12.10 3.27
N PHE A 282 10.07 -11.07 3.18
CA PHE A 282 11.34 -10.96 3.91
C PHE A 282 11.21 -10.05 5.13
N ASP A 283 10.17 -10.25 5.95
CA ASP A 283 9.87 -9.39 7.10
C ASP A 283 9.71 -10.18 8.39
N ASN A 284 10.71 -10.10 9.28
CA ASN A 284 10.70 -10.81 10.56
C ASN A 284 9.58 -10.35 11.50
N ARG A 285 8.92 -9.21 11.26
CA ARG A 285 7.84 -8.68 12.09
C ARG A 285 6.58 -9.55 12.03
N LEU A 286 6.37 -10.27 10.93
CA LEU A 286 5.27 -11.24 10.83
C LEU A 286 5.39 -12.37 11.86
N ARG A 287 6.60 -12.69 12.30
CA ARG A 287 6.87 -13.69 13.34
C ARG A 287 7.07 -13.09 14.73
N THR A 288 7.69 -11.91 14.80
CA THR A 288 8.15 -11.33 16.08
C THR A 288 7.15 -10.34 16.71
N LYS A 289 6.22 -9.78 15.95
CA LYS A 289 5.23 -8.80 16.46
C LYS A 289 3.86 -9.45 16.60
N PHE A 290 3.11 -9.01 17.62
CA PHE A 290 1.78 -9.56 17.95
C PHE A 290 0.79 -9.46 16.77
N TYR A 291 0.86 -8.38 15.98
CA TYR A 291 -0.01 -8.16 14.83
C TYR A 291 0.35 -9.05 13.63
N GLY A 292 1.50 -9.73 13.65
CA GLY A 292 1.95 -10.58 12.54
C GLY A 292 0.95 -11.69 12.24
N LYS A 293 0.40 -12.31 13.30
CA LYS A 293 -0.66 -13.32 13.17
C LYS A 293 -1.92 -12.74 12.52
N GLN A 294 -2.34 -11.54 12.91
CA GLN A 294 -3.53 -10.88 12.33
C GLN A 294 -3.35 -10.62 10.82
N LEU A 295 -2.14 -10.24 10.38
CA LEU A 295 -1.84 -10.06 8.96
C LEU A 295 -1.89 -11.37 8.18
N LEU A 296 -1.36 -12.46 8.76
CA LEU A 296 -1.37 -13.78 8.13
C LEU A 296 -2.80 -14.34 8.03
N ASP A 297 -3.59 -14.21 9.11
CA ASP A 297 -5.00 -14.67 9.14
C ASP A 297 -5.89 -13.88 8.17
N ALA A 298 -5.51 -12.65 7.82
CA ALA A 298 -6.22 -11.82 6.85
C ALA A 298 -5.95 -12.18 5.38
N LEU A 299 -4.89 -12.94 5.10
CA LEU A 299 -4.55 -13.36 3.74
C LEU A 299 -5.65 -14.29 3.17
N PRO A 300 -5.79 -14.36 1.84
CA PRO A 300 -6.45 -15.49 1.19
C PRO A 300 -5.87 -16.82 1.71
N GLY A 301 -6.64 -17.91 1.67
CA GLY A 301 -6.31 -19.21 2.27
C GLY A 301 -5.12 -19.95 1.66
N TYR A 302 -3.96 -19.28 1.57
CA TYR A 302 -2.67 -19.78 1.19
C TYR A 302 -2.16 -20.81 2.19
N ASN A 303 -1.26 -21.68 1.74
CA ASN A 303 -0.48 -22.51 2.63
C ASN A 303 0.61 -21.64 3.29
N ILE A 304 0.45 -21.29 4.56
CA ILE A 304 1.41 -20.45 5.28
C ILE A 304 2.61 -21.29 5.71
N VAL A 305 3.79 -20.97 5.17
CA VAL A 305 5.07 -21.63 5.50
C VAL A 305 5.96 -20.62 6.23
N VAL A 306 6.15 -20.81 7.53
CA VAL A 306 7.09 -19.99 8.30
C VAL A 306 8.42 -20.71 8.38
N GLU A 307 9.44 -20.18 7.72
CA GLU A 307 10.77 -20.76 7.76
C GLU A 307 11.36 -20.57 9.17
N THR A 308 11.88 -21.66 9.73
CA THR A 308 12.63 -21.64 10.99
C THR A 308 14.06 -22.06 10.71
N THR A 309 15.00 -21.57 11.53
CA THR A 309 16.36 -22.11 11.51
C THR A 309 16.25 -23.52 12.08
N ASN A 310 16.51 -24.55 11.28
CA ASN A 310 16.80 -25.86 11.85
C ASN A 310 17.94 -25.66 12.87
N ARG A 311 17.68 -26.07 14.12
CA ARG A 311 18.70 -26.16 15.16
C ARG A 311 19.74 -27.20 14.77
#